data_AF-A0A381VI10-F1
#
_entry.id   AF-A0A381VI10-F1
#
_cell.length_a   1.000
_cell.length_b   1.000
_cell.length_c   1.000
_cell.angle_alpha   90.00
_cell.angle_beta   90.00
_cell.angle_gamma   90.00
#
_symmetry.space_group_name_H-M   'P 1'
#
loop_
_entity.id
_entity.type
_entity.pdbx_description
1 polymer ?
#
loop_
_entity_poly.entity_id
_entity_poly.type
_entity_poly.pdbx_seq_one_letter_code
_entity_poly.pdbx_strand_id
1 'polypeptide(L)'
;MKDNYYFDNAATTLPKPEPVYQFMDSFFRSHGVNPGRSGHELAIEAETMIIETRRMLGEFFGFGGDPNRVTFSLNATDSMNLALLGLIRQGDHMIITRVEHNAVLRPANHL
;
A
#
# COMPACT_ATOMS: atom_id res chain seq x y z
N MET A 1 -10.85 -15.09 20.71
CA MET A 1 -9.93 -14.27 21.52
C MET A 1 -10.29 -14.50 22.97
N LYS A 2 -9.32 -14.59 23.90
CA LYS A 2 -9.61 -14.49 25.35
C LYS A 2 -10.46 -13.23 25.60
N ASP A 3 -11.16 -13.16 26.73
CA ASP A 3 -12.04 -12.05 27.19
C ASP A 3 -11.35 -10.68 27.34
N ASN A 4 -10.57 -10.28 26.34
CA ASN A 4 -9.74 -9.09 26.30
C ASN A 4 -10.24 -8.19 25.18
N TYR A 5 -10.53 -6.94 25.52
CA TYR A 5 -10.82 -5.90 24.55
C TYR A 5 -9.53 -5.41 23.89
N TYR A 6 -9.54 -5.28 22.56
CA TYR A 6 -8.40 -4.82 21.79
C TYR A 6 -8.46 -3.31 21.56
N PHE A 7 -7.58 -2.55 22.23
CA PHE A 7 -7.50 -1.10 22.14
C PHE A 7 -6.25 -0.60 21.38
N ASP A 8 -5.64 -1.43 20.54
CA ASP A 8 -4.38 -1.12 19.80
C ASP A 8 -4.59 -1.08 18.27
N ASN A 9 -5.78 -0.66 17.83
CA ASN A 9 -6.12 -0.59 16.40
C ASN A 9 -5.29 0.43 15.60
N ALA A 10 -4.66 1.39 16.27
CA ALA A 10 -3.75 2.35 15.65
C ALA A 10 -2.42 1.71 15.23
N ALA A 11 -1.94 0.69 15.95
CA ALA A 11 -0.72 -0.04 15.59
C ALA A 11 -0.97 -1.04 14.44
N THR A 12 -2.09 -1.76 14.49
CA THR A 12 -2.57 -2.60 13.39
C THR A 12 -4.04 -2.97 13.58
N THR A 13 -4.75 -3.22 12.49
CA THR A 13 -6.16 -3.65 12.52
C THR A 13 -6.30 -5.07 13.08
N LEU A 14 -7.00 -5.26 14.20
CA LEU A 14 -7.35 -6.57 14.73
C LEU A 14 -8.76 -6.56 15.36
N PRO A 15 -9.64 -7.51 14.99
CA PRO A 15 -9.51 -8.45 13.87
C PRO A 15 -9.57 -7.72 12.52
N LYS A 16 -9.09 -8.36 11.45
CA LYS A 16 -9.41 -7.85 10.09
C LYS A 16 -10.91 -8.08 9.83
N PRO A 17 -11.57 -7.25 9.01
CA PRO A 17 -12.94 -7.51 8.59
C PRO A 17 -13.05 -8.87 7.88
N GLU A 18 -14.14 -9.60 8.12
CA GLU A 18 -14.40 -10.92 7.52
C GLU A 18 -14.21 -10.98 5.99
N PRO A 19 -14.64 -9.97 5.20
CA PRO A 19 -14.42 -9.97 3.75
C PRO A 19 -12.95 -10.08 3.34
N VAL A 20 -12.01 -9.58 4.16
CA VAL A 20 -10.57 -9.67 3.87
C VAL A 20 -10.10 -11.12 3.96
N TYR A 21 -10.52 -11.85 4.99
CA TYR A 21 -10.15 -13.25 5.16
C TYR A 21 -10.67 -14.11 4.01
N GLN A 22 -11.95 -13.95 3.67
CA GLN A 22 -12.61 -14.71 2.61
C GLN A 22 -12.00 -14.43 1.23
N PHE A 23 -11.74 -13.15 0.92
CA PHE A 23 -11.13 -12.78 -0.36
C PHE A 23 -9.72 -13.36 -0.48
N MET A 24 -8.88 -13.23 0.54
CA MET A 24 -7.50 -13.72 0.49
C MET A 24 -7.43 -15.25 0.36
N ASP A 25 -8.26 -16.01 1.08
CA ASP A 25 -8.32 -17.47 0.94
C ASP A 25 -8.77 -17.87 -0.48
N SER A 26 -9.84 -17.26 -0.99
CA SER A 26 -10.33 -17.51 -2.35
C SER A 26 -9.28 -17.16 -3.41
N PHE A 27 -8.65 -15.98 -3.29
CA PHE A 27 -7.62 -15.50 -4.22
C PHE A 27 -6.45 -16.48 -4.32
N PHE A 28 -5.88 -16.93 -3.20
CA PHE A 28 -4.75 -17.85 -3.24
C PHE A 28 -5.10 -19.25 -3.77
N ARG A 29 -6.37 -19.66 -3.68
CA ARG A 29 -6.84 -20.93 -4.25
C ARG A 29 -7.07 -20.87 -5.77
N SER A 30 -7.37 -19.69 -6.32
CA SER A 30 -7.89 -19.56 -7.69
C SER A 30 -7.09 -18.62 -8.60
N HIS A 31 -6.48 -17.56 -8.07
CA HIS A 31 -5.86 -16.47 -8.84
C HIS A 31 -4.45 -16.09 -8.36
N GLY A 32 -3.81 -16.92 -7.54
CA GLY A 32 -2.44 -16.70 -7.02
C GLY A 32 -1.31 -16.84 -8.05
N VAL A 33 -1.56 -16.43 -9.30
CA VAL A 33 -0.61 -16.44 -10.41
C VAL A 33 0.12 -15.09 -10.53
N ASN A 34 1.13 -15.01 -11.41
CA ASN A 34 1.89 -13.78 -11.61
C ASN A 34 1.21 -12.86 -12.65
N PRO A 35 0.60 -11.73 -12.26
CA PRO A 35 0.04 -10.77 -13.21
C PRO A 35 1.14 -10.19 -14.11
N GLY A 36 0.81 -9.93 -15.38
CA GLY A 36 1.73 -9.33 -16.36
C GLY A 36 2.90 -10.22 -16.82
N ARG A 37 2.97 -11.49 -16.38
CA ARG A 37 4.06 -12.41 -16.77
C ARG A 37 3.77 -13.23 -18.03
N SER A 38 2.51 -13.39 -18.39
CA SER A 38 2.06 -14.17 -19.55
C SER A 38 0.64 -13.77 -19.95
N GLY A 39 0.25 -14.04 -21.19
CA GLY A 39 -1.10 -13.75 -21.70
C GLY A 39 -2.15 -14.85 -21.46
N HIS A 40 -1.94 -15.76 -20.50
CA HIS A 40 -2.99 -16.73 -20.16
C HIS A 40 -4.09 -16.06 -19.32
N GLU A 41 -5.30 -16.60 -19.39
CA GLU A 41 -6.51 -16.01 -18.82
C GLU A 41 -6.34 -15.58 -17.35
N LEU A 42 -5.92 -16.49 -16.47
CA LEU A 42 -5.71 -16.17 -15.04
C LEU A 42 -4.72 -15.01 -14.79
N ALA A 43 -3.69 -14.83 -15.64
CA ALA A 43 -2.72 -13.75 -15.48
C ALA A 43 -3.32 -12.40 -15.89
N ILE A 44 -4.17 -12.38 -16.92
CA ILE A 44 -4.93 -11.20 -17.36
C ILE A 44 -5.97 -10.81 -16.30
N GLU A 45 -6.66 -11.79 -15.71
CA GLU A 45 -7.62 -11.56 -14.63
C GLU A 45 -6.94 -10.97 -13.39
N ALA A 46 -5.80 -11.54 -12.98
CA ALA A 46 -4.99 -11.02 -11.88
C ALA A 46 -4.50 -9.59 -12.15
N GLU A 47 -4.07 -9.29 -13.38
CA GLU A 47 -3.67 -7.94 -13.78
C GLU A 47 -4.86 -6.96 -13.76
N THR A 48 -6.03 -7.41 -14.21
CA THR A 48 -7.27 -6.63 -14.18
C THR A 48 -7.66 -6.27 -12.74
N MET A 49 -7.54 -7.22 -11.79
CA MET A 49 -7.76 -6.96 -10.36
C MET A 49 -6.82 -5.87 -9.83
N ILE A 50 -5.56 -5.84 -10.25
CA ILE A 50 -4.61 -4.79 -9.86
C ILE A 50 -5.04 -3.42 -10.39
N ILE A 51 -5.39 -3.33 -11.68
CA ILE A 51 -5.81 -2.07 -12.32
C ILE A 51 -7.08 -1.53 -11.64
N GLU A 52 -8.04 -2.40 -11.39
CA GLU A 52 -9.30 -2.02 -10.73
C GLU A 52 -9.07 -1.56 -9.29
N THR A 53 -8.18 -2.24 -8.56
CA THR A 53 -7.80 -1.82 -7.20
C THR A 53 -7.15 -0.42 -7.22
N ARG A 54 -6.32 -0.11 -8.23
CA ARG A 54 -5.75 1.25 -8.39
C ARG A 54 -6.85 2.29 -8.60
N ARG A 55 -7.83 2.00 -9.45
CA ARG A 55 -8.98 2.89 -9.70
C ARG A 55 -9.77 3.14 -8.41
N MET A 56 -10.13 2.08 -7.69
CA MET A 56 -10.86 2.16 -6.43
C MET A 56 -10.11 2.99 -5.38
N LEU A 57 -8.79 2.80 -5.24
CA LEU A 57 -7.97 3.58 -4.33
C LEU A 57 -7.89 5.05 -4.73
N GLY A 58 -7.75 5.33 -6.04
CA GLY A 58 -7.81 6.69 -6.56
C GLY A 58 -9.10 7.39 -6.14
N GLU A 59 -10.25 6.75 -6.42
CA GLU A 59 -11.57 7.29 -6.06
C GLU A 59 -11.73 7.49 -4.55
N PHE A 60 -11.27 6.53 -3.74
CA PHE A 60 -11.29 6.63 -2.29
C PHE A 60 -10.54 7.87 -1.76
N PHE A 61 -9.42 8.24 -2.39
CA PHE A 61 -8.65 9.43 -2.05
C PHE A 61 -9.07 10.69 -2.85
N GLY A 62 -10.17 10.65 -3.61
CA GLY A 62 -10.66 11.78 -4.39
C GLY A 62 -9.88 12.07 -5.68
N PHE A 63 -9.13 11.10 -6.20
CA PHE A 63 -8.38 11.18 -7.45
C PHE A 63 -9.03 10.29 -8.53
N GLY A 64 -9.68 10.91 -9.52
CA GLY A 64 -10.31 10.21 -10.66
C GLY A 64 -9.49 10.18 -11.95
N GLY A 65 -8.17 10.37 -11.86
CA GLY A 65 -7.28 10.37 -13.04
C GLY A 65 -6.77 8.98 -13.43
N ASP A 66 -5.67 8.94 -14.19
CA ASP A 66 -5.02 7.70 -14.63
C ASP A 66 -4.68 6.78 -13.42
N PRO A 67 -5.24 5.56 -13.33
CA PRO A 67 -4.97 4.60 -12.25
C PRO A 67 -3.48 4.27 -12.09
N ASN A 68 -2.67 4.43 -13.14
CA ASN A 68 -1.22 4.22 -13.08
C ASN A 68 -0.49 5.23 -12.17
N ARG A 69 -1.16 6.29 -11.71
CA ARG A 69 -0.61 7.22 -10.71
C ARG A 69 -0.75 6.74 -9.27
N VAL A 70 -1.48 5.64 -9.02
CA VAL A 70 -1.44 4.92 -7.74
C VAL A 70 -0.27 3.95 -7.79
N THR A 71 0.43 3.67 -6.69
CA THR A 71 1.50 2.65 -6.64
C THR A 71 1.35 1.80 -5.39
N PHE A 72 1.58 0.49 -5.52
CA PHE A 72 1.60 -0.44 -4.39
C PHE A 72 3.03 -0.56 -3.86
N SER A 73 3.18 -0.47 -2.54
CA SER A 73 4.44 -0.64 -1.81
C SER A 73 4.28 -1.73 -0.74
N LEU A 74 5.37 -2.09 -0.07
CA LEU A 74 5.31 -3.08 1.00
C LEU A 74 4.57 -2.57 2.25
N ASN A 75 4.65 -1.27 2.53
CA ASN A 75 4.02 -0.60 3.67
C ASN A 75 4.21 0.93 3.57
N ALA A 76 3.66 1.67 4.55
CA ALA A 76 3.79 3.13 4.60
C ALA A 76 5.24 3.63 4.71
N THR A 77 6.15 2.88 5.36
CA THR A 77 7.57 3.24 5.45
C THR A 77 8.24 3.15 4.08
N ASP A 78 7.98 2.07 3.35
CA ASP A 78 8.49 1.86 1.99
C ASP A 78 7.97 2.94 1.02
N SER A 79 6.66 3.22 1.03
CA SER A 79 6.07 4.34 0.27
C SER A 79 6.73 5.68 0.58
N MET A 80 6.94 5.98 1.86
CA MET A 80 7.54 7.25 2.28
C MET A 80 8.98 7.37 1.83
N ASN A 81 9.76 6.29 1.93
CA ASN A 81 11.16 6.29 1.49
C ASN A 81 11.26 6.43 -0.04
N LEU A 82 10.39 5.74 -0.80
CA LEU A 82 10.33 5.89 -2.25
C LEU A 82 10.07 7.34 -2.66
N ALA A 83 9.14 8.02 -1.98
CA ALA A 83 8.84 9.43 -2.24
C ALA A 83 9.99 10.36 -1.85
N LEU A 84 10.50 10.26 -0.62
CA LEU A 84 11.54 11.16 -0.11
C LEU A 84 12.85 11.02 -0.89
N LEU A 85 13.35 9.78 -1.03
CA LEU A 85 14.62 9.50 -1.71
C LEU A 85 14.52 9.67 -3.24
N GLY A 86 13.31 9.55 -3.80
CA GLY A 86 13.07 9.77 -5.23
C GLY A 86 12.93 11.24 -5.62
N LEU A 87 12.52 12.11 -4.68
CA LEU A 87 12.27 13.53 -4.95
C LEU A 87 13.41 14.46 -4.52
N ILE A 88 14.03 14.18 -3.36
CA ILE A 88 15.02 15.08 -2.76
C ILE A 88 16.38 14.89 -3.42
N ARG A 89 17.05 16.00 -3.74
CA ARG A 89 18.39 16.02 -4.33
C ARG A 89 19.37 16.75 -3.41
N GLN A 90 20.65 16.51 -3.64
CA GLN A 90 21.70 17.22 -2.93
C GLN A 90 21.56 18.74 -3.13
N GLY A 91 21.51 19.48 -2.02
CA GLY A 91 21.34 20.94 -2.02
C GLY A 91 19.89 21.41 -1.82
N ASP A 92 18.90 20.51 -1.84
CA ASP A 92 17.54 20.85 -1.48
C ASP A 92 17.40 21.13 0.02
N HIS A 93 16.39 21.93 0.39
CA HIS A 93 16.04 22.20 1.79
C HIS A 93 14.72 21.50 2.15
N MET A 94 14.80 20.45 2.96
CA MET A 94 13.64 19.69 3.43
C MET A 94 13.10 20.29 4.73
N ILE A 95 11.79 20.56 4.77
CA ILE A 95 11.09 21.04 5.97
C ILE A 95 10.18 19.93 6.50
N ILE A 96 10.35 19.58 7.77
CA ILE A 96 9.52 18.59 8.49
C ILE A 96 9.08 19.10 9.85
N THR A 97 8.07 18.46 10.43
CA THR A 97 7.63 18.75 11.80
C THR A 97 8.46 17.98 12.85
N ARG A 98 8.31 18.35 14.12
CA ARG A 98 8.94 17.61 15.24
C ARG A 98 8.17 16.36 15.66
N VAL A 99 7.04 16.07 15.03
CA VAL A 99 6.12 14.98 15.39
C VAL A 99 5.98 13.94 14.26
N GLU A 100 6.88 13.97 13.28
CA GLU A 100 6.91 12.98 12.21
C GLU A 100 7.17 11.57 12.75
N HIS A 101 6.65 10.57 12.03
CA HIS A 101 6.98 9.18 12.29
C HIS A 101 8.45 8.89 11.94
N ASN A 102 9.04 7.85 12.54
CA ASN A 102 10.41 7.40 12.26
C ASN A 102 10.68 7.09 10.78
N ALA A 103 9.64 6.77 10.02
CA ALA A 103 9.71 6.57 8.57
C ALA A 103 10.13 7.82 7.79
N VAL A 104 9.94 9.02 8.36
CA VAL A 104 10.36 10.31 7.79
C VAL A 104 11.61 10.82 8.49
N LEU A 105 11.64 10.78 9.83
CA LEU A 105 12.76 11.33 10.62
C LEU A 105 14.10 10.69 10.28
N ARG A 106 14.14 9.37 10.07
CA ARG A 106 15.39 8.68 9.79
C ARG A 106 15.95 9.05 8.41
N PRO A 107 15.20 8.95 7.30
CA PRO A 107 15.68 9.43 6.00
C PRO A 107 16.11 10.90 6.03
N ALA A 108 15.32 11.78 6.65
CA ALA A 108 15.63 13.21 6.72
C ALA A 108 16.95 13.53 7.45
N ASN A 109 17.39 12.69 8.41
CA ASN A 109 18.67 12.84 9.10
C ASN A 109 19.86 12.22 8.35
N HIS A 110 19.61 11.45 7.29
CA HIS A 110 20.63 10.76 6.49
C HIS A 110 20.82 11.35 5.09
N LEU A 111 19.88 12.20 4.64
CA LEU A 111 19.96 13.02 3.43
C LEU A 111 20.75 14.31 3.68
#